data_AF-A0A9C9GBR1-F1
#
_entry.id   AF-A0A9C9GBR1-F1
#
_cell.length_a   1.000
_cell.length_b   1.000
_cell.length_c   1.000
_cell.angle_alpha   90.00
_cell.angle_beta   90.00
_cell.angle_gamma   90.00
#
_symmetry.space_group_name_H-M   'P 1'
#
loop_
_entity.id
_entity.type
_entity.pdbx_description
1 polymer ?
#
loop_
_entity_poly.entity_id
_entity_poly.type
_entity_poly.pdbx_seq_one_letter_code
_entity_poly.pdbx_strand_id
1 'polypeptide(L)'
;MDEASQTALRVALLAEKCEREKFRALLESEGMEVVLDDSFELPLPGILNGAEVLLVDMSGRSDRFQVQDVLDQSPVPVLLNQGGIGSSAIWHRRLVGKLQTLADRSVPEAGRNVYHSRPDLRVVPGQGSKSDEAPWLIVLGASMGGPGAVARFLQALPGDLPVVLLLVQHISALHQDLLVEQLDRCSDWPVALLGEEQTFAAGQVWMVSSESRIEMDADGVVRH
;
A
#
# COMPACT_ATOMS: atom_id res chain seq x y z
N MET A 1 -24.05 15.06 -35.71
CA MET A 1 -23.46 16.15 -34.92
C MET A 1 -23.75 15.77 -33.49
N ASP A 2 -22.79 15.13 -32.83
CA ASP A 2 -22.78 14.88 -31.39
C ASP A 2 -21.29 14.86 -31.00
N GLU A 3 -20.72 16.05 -30.85
CA GLU A 3 -19.50 16.20 -30.08
C GLU A 3 -19.89 15.97 -28.62
N ALA A 4 -19.74 14.73 -28.15
CA ALA A 4 -19.72 14.46 -26.73
C ALA A 4 -18.59 15.32 -26.16
N SER A 5 -18.94 16.41 -25.48
CA SER A 5 -17.98 17.23 -24.74
C SER A 5 -17.30 16.32 -23.73
N GLN A 6 -16.08 15.92 -24.01
CA GLN A 6 -15.24 15.21 -23.05
C GLN A 6 -15.00 16.19 -21.89
N THR A 7 -15.70 16.01 -20.79
CA THR A 7 -15.51 16.78 -19.57
C THR A 7 -14.09 16.55 -19.08
N ALA A 8 -13.36 17.64 -18.81
CA ALA A 8 -12.03 17.57 -18.23
C ALA A 8 -12.07 16.84 -16.89
N LEU A 9 -11.14 15.90 -16.68
CA LEU A 9 -11.05 15.13 -15.44
C LEU A 9 -10.82 16.08 -14.26
N ARG A 10 -11.67 15.98 -13.23
CA ARG A 10 -11.65 16.86 -12.06
C ARG A 10 -10.78 16.25 -10.96
N VAL A 11 -9.70 16.92 -10.61
CA VAL A 11 -8.68 16.44 -9.67
C VAL A 11 -8.67 17.32 -8.41
N ALA A 12 -8.74 16.68 -7.24
CA ALA A 12 -8.38 17.33 -5.98
C ALA A 12 -6.88 17.13 -5.73
N LEU A 13 -6.18 18.18 -5.30
CA LEU A 13 -4.75 18.17 -5.04
C LEU A 13 -4.48 18.49 -3.57
N LEU A 14 -3.78 17.57 -2.89
CA LEU A 14 -3.20 17.79 -1.57
C LEU A 14 -1.68 17.70 -1.69
N ALA A 15 -0.99 18.81 -1.48
CA ALA A 15 0.45 18.87 -1.58
C ALA A 15 1.02 19.96 -0.65
N GLU A 16 2.33 19.94 -0.42
CA GLU A 16 2.98 21.05 0.26
C GLU A 16 2.94 22.34 -0.57
N LYS A 17 2.98 23.49 0.12
CA LYS A 17 2.81 24.81 -0.51
C LYS A 17 3.72 25.05 -1.72
N CYS A 18 4.96 24.55 -1.68
CA CYS A 18 5.94 24.71 -2.75
C CYS A 18 5.67 23.86 -4.00
N GLU A 19 4.94 22.75 -3.87
CA GLU A 19 4.67 21.81 -4.97
C GLU A 19 3.28 22.04 -5.60
N ARG A 20 2.33 22.65 -4.87
CA ARG A 20 0.95 22.91 -5.34
C ARG A 20 0.89 23.62 -6.69
N GLU A 21 1.61 24.73 -6.84
CA GLU A 21 1.63 25.50 -8.09
C GLU A 21 2.17 24.68 -9.27
N LYS A 22 3.18 23.85 -9.04
CA LYS A 22 3.81 23.03 -10.09
C LYS A 22 2.87 21.91 -10.54
N PHE A 23 2.25 21.22 -9.59
CA PHE A 23 1.28 20.17 -9.88
C PHE A 23 0.06 20.75 -10.58
N ARG A 24 -0.47 21.88 -10.10
CA ARG A 24 -1.58 22.58 -10.76
C ARG A 24 -1.25 22.89 -12.23
N ALA A 25 -0.12 23.56 -12.47
CA ALA A 25 0.28 23.93 -13.83
C ALA A 25 0.42 22.70 -14.75
N LEU A 26 0.98 21.61 -14.24
CA LEU A 26 1.10 20.34 -14.98
C LEU A 26 -0.28 19.77 -15.30
N LEU A 27 -1.17 19.65 -14.31
CA LEU A 27 -2.48 19.03 -14.49
C LEU A 27 -3.34 19.83 -15.47
N GLU A 28 -3.35 21.15 -15.34
CA GLU A 28 -4.07 22.06 -16.24
C GLU A 28 -3.49 22.03 -17.66
N SER A 29 -2.16 21.92 -17.82
CA SER A 29 -1.53 21.81 -19.14
C SER A 29 -1.89 20.52 -19.89
N GLU A 30 -2.24 19.46 -19.15
CA GLU A 30 -2.66 18.17 -19.68
C GLU A 30 -4.20 18.07 -19.80
N GLY A 31 -4.92 19.18 -19.64
CA GLY A 31 -6.36 19.27 -19.85
C GLY A 31 -7.23 18.77 -18.69
N MET A 32 -6.69 18.67 -17.48
CA MET A 32 -7.44 18.33 -16.26
C MET A 32 -7.84 19.60 -15.49
N GLU A 33 -8.93 19.53 -14.72
CA GLU A 33 -9.41 20.64 -13.89
C GLU A 33 -9.00 20.40 -12.43
N VAL A 34 -8.24 21.31 -11.82
CA VAL A 34 -7.91 21.23 -10.38
C VAL A 34 -8.97 21.96 -9.56
N VAL A 35 -9.89 21.19 -8.97
CA VAL A 35 -11.10 21.69 -8.27
C VAL A 35 -10.90 21.93 -6.78
N LEU A 36 -9.84 21.38 -6.22
CA LEU A 36 -9.39 21.61 -4.85
C LEU A 36 -7.86 21.56 -4.85
N ASP A 37 -7.25 22.48 -4.11
CA ASP A 37 -5.81 22.65 -4.04
C ASP A 37 -5.44 23.15 -2.65
N ASP A 38 -5.22 22.21 -1.74
CA ASP A 38 -5.09 22.51 -0.33
C ASP A 38 -3.85 21.88 0.30
N SER A 39 -3.51 22.36 1.50
CA SER A 39 -2.61 21.66 2.41
C SER A 39 -3.32 20.44 3.01
N PHE A 40 -2.58 19.59 3.73
CA PHE A 40 -3.12 18.47 4.49
C PHE A 40 -3.87 18.93 5.76
N GLU A 41 -4.86 19.81 5.62
CA GLU A 41 -5.71 20.23 6.73
C GLU A 41 -6.93 19.30 6.79
N LEU A 42 -6.99 18.49 7.86
CA LEU A 42 -8.13 17.65 8.18
C LEU A 42 -9.15 18.44 9.03
N PRO A 43 -10.46 18.16 8.89
CA PRO A 43 -11.08 17.13 8.05
C PRO A 43 -11.16 17.52 6.57
N LEU A 44 -11.10 16.52 5.69
CA LEU A 44 -11.34 16.76 4.25
C LEU A 44 -12.77 17.29 4.04
N PRO A 45 -12.99 18.26 3.14
CA PRO A 45 -14.34 18.69 2.81
C PRO A 45 -15.14 17.50 2.23
N GLY A 46 -16.33 17.26 2.79
CA GLY A 46 -17.08 16.01 2.58
C GLY A 46 -17.45 15.67 1.13
N ILE A 47 -17.45 16.66 0.25
CA ILE A 47 -17.40 16.48 -1.20
C ILE A 47 -16.20 17.31 -1.62
N LEU A 48 -15.13 16.68 -2.12
CA LEU A 48 -13.89 17.34 -2.57
C LEU A 48 -14.13 18.22 -3.81
N ASN A 49 -15.08 19.16 -3.72
CA ASN A 49 -15.62 20.01 -4.78
C ASN A 49 -16.05 19.27 -6.06
N GLY A 50 -16.44 18.00 -5.92
CA GLY A 50 -16.83 17.13 -7.03
C GLY A 50 -15.65 16.61 -7.86
N ALA A 51 -14.46 16.53 -7.26
CA ALA A 51 -13.34 15.78 -7.81
C ALA A 51 -13.74 14.33 -8.10
N GLU A 52 -13.09 13.74 -9.09
CA GLU A 52 -13.24 12.33 -9.49
C GLU A 52 -12.07 11.47 -8.98
N VAL A 53 -10.94 12.13 -8.68
CA VAL A 53 -9.72 11.53 -8.14
C VAL A 53 -9.00 12.54 -7.25
N LEU A 54 -8.35 12.03 -6.21
CA LEU A 54 -7.54 12.82 -5.28
C LEU A 54 -6.05 12.50 -5.49
N LEU A 55 -5.25 13.49 -5.87
CA LEU A 55 -3.78 13.41 -5.90
C LEU A 55 -3.20 13.91 -4.58
N VAL A 56 -2.42 13.06 -3.92
CA VAL A 56 -1.75 13.38 -2.65
C VAL A 56 -0.25 13.30 -2.86
N ASP A 57 0.43 14.44 -2.84
CA ASP A 57 1.88 14.51 -2.88
C ASP A 57 2.48 14.47 -1.48
N MET A 58 3.41 13.53 -1.28
CA MET A 58 4.09 13.25 -0.03
C MET A 58 5.59 13.57 -0.11
N SER A 59 6.04 14.27 -1.14
CA SER A 59 7.47 14.50 -1.43
C SER A 59 8.24 15.27 -0.34
N GLY A 60 7.53 15.98 0.55
CA GLY A 60 8.09 16.65 1.73
C GLY A 60 7.71 16.01 3.07
N ARG A 61 6.93 14.92 3.09
CA ARG A 61 6.31 14.39 4.31
C ARG A 61 6.86 13.04 4.75
N SER A 62 7.16 12.95 6.04
CA SER A 62 7.44 11.68 6.74
C SER A 62 6.25 11.14 7.55
N ASP A 63 5.18 11.93 7.72
CA ASP A 63 4.06 11.57 8.58
C ASP A 63 3.05 10.67 7.85
N ARG A 64 3.14 9.36 8.12
CA ARG A 64 2.28 8.33 7.53
C ARG A 64 0.87 8.32 8.10
N PHE A 65 0.63 8.89 9.28
CA PHE A 65 -0.68 8.83 9.95
C PHE A 65 -1.71 9.70 9.23
N GLN A 66 -1.33 10.92 8.83
CA GLN A 66 -2.22 11.81 8.07
C GLN A 66 -2.61 11.25 6.70
N VAL A 67 -1.75 10.45 6.07
CA VAL A 67 -2.07 9.83 4.78
C VAL A 67 -3.12 8.73 4.96
N GLN A 68 -3.03 7.94 6.03
CA GLN A 68 -4.04 6.91 6.31
C GLN A 68 -5.41 7.54 6.55
N ASP A 69 -5.49 8.64 7.30
CA ASP A 69 -6.75 9.36 7.52
C ASP A 69 -7.36 9.89 6.21
N VAL A 70 -6.52 10.38 5.29
CA VAL A 70 -6.96 10.79 3.95
C VAL A 70 -7.48 9.60 3.15
N LEU A 71 -6.81 8.45 3.19
CA LEU A 71 -7.27 7.24 2.51
C LEU A 71 -8.62 6.74 3.05
N ASP A 72 -8.81 6.80 4.38
CA ASP A 72 -10.02 6.31 5.04
C ASP A 72 -11.22 7.27 4.86
N GLN A 73 -10.97 8.58 4.76
CA GLN A 73 -12.01 9.61 4.61
C GLN A 73 -12.31 9.99 3.15
N SER A 74 -11.43 9.66 2.20
CA SER A 74 -11.59 10.12 0.82
C SER A 74 -12.81 9.48 0.15
N PRO A 75 -13.77 10.26 -0.38
CA PRO A 75 -14.92 9.74 -1.10
C PRO A 75 -14.60 9.28 -2.53
N VAL A 76 -13.37 9.49 -2.99
CA VAL A 76 -12.88 9.19 -4.35
C VAL A 76 -11.55 8.44 -4.29
N PRO A 77 -11.15 7.73 -5.35
CA PRO A 77 -9.84 7.08 -5.40
C PRO A 77 -8.70 8.06 -5.19
N VAL A 78 -7.69 7.59 -4.46
CA VAL A 78 -6.53 8.40 -4.06
C VAL A 78 -5.29 7.90 -4.80
N LEU A 79 -4.56 8.81 -5.45
CA LEU A 79 -3.24 8.58 -5.98
C LEU A 79 -2.19 9.17 -5.05
N LEU A 80 -1.34 8.31 -4.51
CA LEU A 80 -0.24 8.67 -3.64
C LEU A 80 1.05 8.90 -4.44
N ASN A 81 1.58 10.13 -4.45
CA ASN A 81 2.86 10.48 -5.07
C ASN A 81 3.95 10.68 -4.01
N GLN A 82 5.02 9.88 -4.06
CA GLN A 82 6.13 9.94 -3.10
C GLN A 82 7.38 10.69 -3.63
N GLY A 83 7.49 10.87 -4.95
CA GLY A 83 8.74 11.26 -5.62
C GLY A 83 8.84 12.72 -6.06
N GLY A 84 7.93 13.58 -5.59
CA GLY A 84 7.79 14.96 -6.08
C GLY A 84 7.37 15.02 -7.54
N ILE A 85 7.47 16.20 -8.16
CA ILE A 85 7.15 16.39 -9.57
C ILE A 85 8.33 16.03 -10.49
N GLY A 86 8.14 15.05 -11.38
CA GLY A 86 9.15 14.65 -12.34
C GLY A 86 9.26 15.66 -13.50
N SER A 87 10.48 15.90 -14.01
CA SER A 87 10.72 16.87 -15.09
C SER A 87 10.56 16.31 -16.50
N SER A 88 10.38 15.00 -16.67
CA SER A 88 10.31 14.35 -17.98
C SER A 88 8.87 14.21 -18.49
N ALA A 89 8.66 14.39 -19.80
CA ALA A 89 7.36 14.16 -20.45
C ALA A 89 6.83 12.72 -20.25
N ILE A 90 7.74 11.74 -20.11
CA ILE A 90 7.37 10.34 -19.81
C ILE A 90 6.74 10.25 -18.42
N TRP A 91 7.31 10.94 -17.44
CA TRP A 91 6.76 10.99 -16.08
C TRP A 91 5.38 11.67 -16.07
N HIS A 92 5.23 12.78 -16.80
CA HIS A 92 3.97 13.53 -16.92
C HIS A 92 2.87 12.63 -17.46
N ARG A 93 3.10 11.99 -18.62
CA ARG A 93 2.17 11.03 -19.23
C ARG A 93 1.80 9.87 -18.30
N ARG A 94 2.75 9.36 -17.51
CA ARG A 94 2.48 8.28 -16.54
C ARG A 94 1.61 8.75 -15.39
N LEU A 95 1.81 9.97 -14.88
CA LEU A 95 0.96 10.55 -13.83
C LEU A 95 -0.48 10.71 -14.35
N VAL A 96 -0.63 11.36 -15.51
CA VAL A 96 -1.94 11.58 -16.15
C VAL A 96 -2.66 10.25 -16.38
N GLY A 97 -1.98 9.27 -16.97
CA GLY A 97 -2.58 7.95 -17.25
C GLY A 97 -3.02 7.22 -15.99
N LYS A 98 -2.32 7.39 -14.85
CA LYS A 98 -2.74 6.83 -13.56
C LYS A 98 -3.98 7.53 -13.01
N LEU A 99 -4.03 8.85 -13.08
CA LEU A 99 -5.20 9.63 -12.62
C LEU A 99 -6.45 9.27 -13.43
N GLN A 100 -6.33 9.19 -14.76
CA GLN A 100 -7.41 8.75 -15.64
C GLN A 100 -7.85 7.32 -15.33
N THR A 101 -6.90 6.38 -15.21
CA THR A 101 -7.22 4.98 -14.88
C THR A 101 -7.96 4.85 -13.54
N LEU A 102 -7.62 5.67 -12.55
CA LEU A 102 -8.29 5.68 -11.25
C LEU A 102 -9.70 6.26 -11.36
N ALA A 103 -9.86 7.38 -12.07
CA ALA A 103 -11.16 8.02 -12.28
C ALA A 103 -12.13 7.14 -13.09
N ASP A 104 -11.65 6.45 -14.13
CA ASP A 104 -12.46 5.54 -14.94
C ASP A 104 -12.94 4.31 -14.14
N ARG A 105 -12.20 3.93 -13.09
CA ARG A 105 -12.60 2.87 -12.16
C ARG A 105 -13.59 3.36 -11.09
N SER A 106 -13.73 4.68 -10.92
CA SER A 106 -14.72 5.34 -10.07
C SER A 106 -16.12 5.34 -10.69
N VAL A 107 -16.69 4.18 -11.02
CA VAL A 107 -18.08 4.12 -11.51
C VAL A 107 -19.05 4.48 -10.35
N PRO A 108 -20.11 5.28 -10.60
CA PRO A 108 -20.94 5.99 -9.60
C PRO A 108 -21.86 5.16 -8.67
N GLU A 109 -21.49 3.92 -8.34
CA GLU A 109 -22.15 3.11 -7.30
C GLU A 109 -21.14 2.58 -6.27
N ALA A 110 -20.24 3.45 -5.78
CA ALA A 110 -19.51 3.21 -4.53
C ALA A 110 -20.43 3.32 -3.28
N GLY A 111 -21.73 3.12 -3.46
CA GLY A 111 -22.69 2.90 -2.40
C GLY A 111 -22.74 1.42 -2.06
N ARG A 112 -22.15 1.05 -0.93
CA ARG A 112 -22.52 -0.13 -0.13
C ARG A 112 -22.28 -1.52 -0.74
N ASN A 113 -21.09 -1.82 -1.28
CA ASN A 113 -20.52 -3.18 -1.16
C ASN A 113 -19.05 -3.25 -1.61
N VAL A 114 -18.13 -2.73 -0.81
CA VAL A 114 -16.67 -2.97 -1.00
C VAL A 114 -16.23 -4.28 -0.34
N TYR A 115 -17.18 -5.14 0.05
CA TYR A 115 -16.89 -6.56 0.24
C TYR A 115 -16.69 -7.21 -1.14
N HIS A 116 -15.45 -7.10 -1.63
CA HIS A 116 -14.76 -8.16 -2.35
C HIS A 116 -15.19 -8.49 -3.78
N SER A 117 -14.55 -7.82 -4.75
CA SER A 117 -13.89 -8.60 -5.81
C SER A 117 -12.61 -9.20 -5.19
N ARG A 118 -12.75 -10.15 -4.26
CA ARG A 118 -11.62 -11.00 -3.88
C ARG A 118 -11.20 -11.67 -5.19
N PRO A 119 -9.94 -11.53 -5.65
CA PRO A 119 -9.50 -12.34 -6.77
C PRO A 119 -9.85 -13.79 -6.44
N ASP A 120 -10.45 -14.50 -7.40
CA ASP A 120 -10.81 -15.90 -7.18
C ASP A 120 -9.59 -16.64 -6.64
N LEU A 121 -9.74 -17.24 -5.46
CA LEU A 121 -8.68 -18.01 -4.83
C LEU A 121 -8.37 -19.20 -5.74
N ARG A 122 -7.33 -19.07 -6.54
CA ARG A 122 -6.79 -20.17 -7.34
C ARG A 122 -5.87 -20.97 -6.46
N VAL A 123 -6.41 -22.04 -5.87
CA VAL A 123 -5.59 -23.08 -5.24
C VAL A 123 -4.84 -23.80 -6.36
N VAL A 124 -3.53 -23.56 -6.45
CA VAL A 124 -2.66 -24.36 -7.32
C VAL A 124 -2.32 -25.63 -6.54
N PRO A 125 -2.77 -26.82 -6.98
CA PRO A 125 -2.40 -28.05 -6.30
C PRO A 125 -0.88 -28.22 -6.33
N GLY A 126 -0.28 -28.31 -5.14
CA GLY A 126 1.15 -28.52 -4.98
C GLY A 126 1.59 -29.80 -5.69
N GLN A 127 2.60 -29.69 -6.55
CA GLN A 127 3.27 -30.82 -7.18
C GLN A 127 4.41 -31.27 -6.24
N GLY A 128 4.09 -31.90 -5.11
CA GLY A 128 5.10 -32.31 -4.13
C GLY A 128 4.52 -33.24 -3.05
N SER A 129 5.22 -34.34 -2.81
CA SER A 129 4.81 -35.48 -1.98
C SER A 129 4.71 -35.12 -0.50
N LYS A 130 3.77 -35.73 0.22
CA LYS A 130 3.89 -35.89 1.67
C LYS A 130 5.17 -36.68 1.99
N SER A 131 6.28 -36.00 2.24
CA SER A 131 7.29 -36.51 3.17
C SER A 131 7.27 -35.62 4.42
N ASP A 132 8.08 -35.91 5.44
CA ASP A 132 8.32 -35.06 6.62
C ASP A 132 9.02 -33.73 6.23
N GLU A 133 8.51 -33.08 5.20
CA GLU A 133 9.10 -32.06 4.33
C GLU A 133 8.95 -30.67 4.97
N ALA A 134 9.98 -29.84 4.82
CA ALA A 134 10.11 -28.50 5.40
C ALA A 134 8.80 -27.66 5.31
N PRO A 135 8.52 -26.83 6.33
CA PRO A 135 7.30 -26.03 6.35
C PRO A 135 7.19 -25.08 5.17
N TRP A 136 5.96 -24.77 4.75
CA TRP A 136 5.73 -23.81 3.68
C TRP A 136 6.16 -22.42 4.13
N LEU A 137 6.94 -21.72 3.32
CA LEU A 137 7.34 -20.34 3.57
C LEU A 137 6.37 -19.37 2.88
N ILE A 138 5.76 -18.46 3.63
CA ILE A 138 4.86 -17.42 3.12
C ILE A 138 5.48 -16.06 3.39
N VAL A 139 5.63 -15.25 2.34
CA VAL A 139 6.16 -13.88 2.46
C VAL A 139 5.00 -12.88 2.48
N LEU A 140 4.95 -12.06 3.53
CA LEU A 140 4.02 -10.97 3.74
C LEU A 140 4.74 -9.65 3.46
N GLY A 141 4.32 -8.93 2.41
CA GLY A 141 4.80 -7.58 2.12
C GLY A 141 3.81 -6.52 2.58
N ALA A 142 4.27 -5.56 3.38
CA ALA A 142 3.42 -4.52 3.94
C ALA A 142 4.12 -3.15 3.99
N SER A 143 3.34 -2.07 3.96
CA SER A 143 3.84 -0.69 4.00
C SER A 143 2.90 0.18 4.84
N MET A 144 2.15 1.10 4.21
CA MET A 144 1.19 1.96 4.89
C MET A 144 -0.03 1.15 5.36
N GLY A 145 -0.48 1.38 6.59
CA GLY A 145 -1.51 0.55 7.25
C GLY A 145 -1.08 -0.89 7.58
N GLY A 146 0.15 -1.26 7.22
CA GLY A 146 0.70 -2.61 7.34
C GLY A 146 0.71 -3.18 8.76
N PRO A 147 1.23 -2.47 9.78
CA PRO A 147 1.26 -2.96 11.16
C PRO A 147 -0.10 -3.45 11.67
N GLY A 148 -1.14 -2.63 11.53
CA GLY A 148 -2.49 -2.99 11.98
C GLY A 148 -3.12 -4.10 11.14
N ALA A 149 -2.83 -4.15 9.84
CA ALA A 149 -3.32 -5.21 8.97
C ALA A 149 -2.68 -6.58 9.30
N VAL A 150 -1.36 -6.60 9.54
CA VAL A 150 -0.63 -7.80 9.91
C VAL A 150 -1.06 -8.28 11.29
N ALA A 151 -1.22 -7.40 12.28
CA ALA A 151 -1.73 -7.76 13.59
C ALA A 151 -3.10 -8.46 13.50
N ARG A 152 -4.05 -7.87 12.75
CA ARG A 152 -5.38 -8.47 12.50
C ARG A 152 -5.30 -9.81 11.76
N PHE A 153 -4.36 -9.94 10.82
CA PHE A 153 -4.14 -11.19 10.10
C PHE A 153 -3.62 -12.29 11.03
N LEU A 154 -2.56 -12.03 11.80
CA LEU A 154 -1.99 -13.00 12.74
C LEU A 154 -2.99 -13.41 13.83
N GLN A 155 -3.81 -12.46 14.32
CA GLN A 155 -4.90 -12.74 15.27
C GLN A 155 -5.98 -13.69 14.74
N ALA A 156 -6.21 -13.68 13.42
CA ALA A 156 -7.20 -14.54 12.78
C ALA A 156 -6.61 -15.85 12.27
N LEU A 157 -5.29 -16.01 12.34
CA LEU A 157 -4.57 -17.13 11.72
C LEU A 157 -4.51 -18.33 12.69
N PRO A 158 -4.98 -19.53 12.30
CA PRO A 158 -4.88 -20.72 13.13
C PRO A 158 -3.42 -21.05 13.48
N GLY A 159 -3.12 -21.27 14.76
CA GLY A 159 -1.74 -21.51 15.24
C GLY A 159 -1.14 -22.88 14.87
N ASP A 160 -1.94 -23.80 14.30
CA ASP A 160 -1.52 -25.14 13.90
C ASP A 160 -1.14 -25.26 12.41
N LEU A 161 -1.07 -24.13 11.70
CA LEU A 161 -0.66 -24.13 10.30
C LEU A 161 0.82 -24.52 10.14
N PRO A 162 1.15 -25.46 9.24
CA PRO A 162 2.52 -25.93 9.02
C PRO A 162 3.30 -24.95 8.12
N VAL A 163 3.30 -23.67 8.49
CA VAL A 163 3.88 -22.58 7.69
C VAL A 163 4.82 -21.72 8.52
N VAL A 164 5.77 -21.09 7.85
CA VAL A 164 6.66 -20.04 8.35
C VAL A 164 6.26 -18.75 7.66
N LEU A 165 6.10 -17.67 8.42
CA LEU A 165 5.78 -16.36 7.86
C LEU A 165 7.02 -15.47 7.85
N LEU A 166 7.41 -14.95 6.69
CA LEU A 166 8.38 -13.86 6.57
C LEU A 166 7.64 -12.55 6.40
N LEU A 167 7.83 -11.62 7.32
CA LEU A 167 7.21 -10.30 7.27
C LEU A 167 8.22 -9.26 6.80
N VAL A 168 7.99 -8.70 5.61
CA VAL A 168 8.71 -7.53 5.10
C VAL A 168 7.79 -6.33 5.25
N GLN A 169 8.05 -5.53 6.28
CA GLN A 169 7.35 -4.29 6.53
C GLN A 169 8.27 -3.11 6.19
N HIS A 170 7.85 -2.25 5.28
CA HIS A 170 8.60 -1.02 4.98
C HIS A 170 8.48 -0.05 6.17
N ILE A 171 9.41 -0.12 7.11
CA ILE A 171 9.46 0.68 8.35
C ILE A 171 10.92 0.95 8.75
N SER A 172 11.19 2.09 9.36
CA SER A 172 12.57 2.42 9.78
C SER A 172 13.04 1.50 10.91
N ALA A 173 14.35 1.25 10.96
CA ALA A 173 14.99 0.39 11.97
C ALA A 173 14.58 0.75 13.41
N LEU A 174 14.44 2.04 13.73
CA LEU A 174 14.04 2.51 15.07
C LEU A 174 12.68 2.00 15.54
N HIS A 175 11.78 1.61 14.63
CA HIS A 175 10.44 1.15 14.97
C HIS A 175 10.24 -0.35 14.72
N GLN A 176 11.26 -1.05 14.22
CA GLN A 176 11.16 -2.49 13.92
C GLN A 176 10.97 -3.31 15.20
N ASP A 177 11.81 -3.10 16.22
CA ASP A 177 11.73 -3.80 17.50
C ASP A 177 10.35 -3.62 18.17
N LEU A 178 9.87 -2.37 18.20
CA LEU A 178 8.56 -2.06 18.78
C LEU A 178 7.43 -2.79 18.05
N LEU A 179 7.49 -2.88 16.71
CA LEU A 179 6.49 -3.61 15.95
C LEU A 179 6.55 -5.11 16.21
N VAL A 180 7.75 -5.69 16.30
CA VAL A 180 7.94 -7.11 16.66
C VAL A 180 7.32 -7.40 18.02
N GLU A 181 7.64 -6.60 19.05
CA GLU A 181 7.08 -6.75 20.39
C GLU A 181 5.55 -6.57 20.45
N GLN A 182 4.99 -5.75 19.56
CA GLN A 182 3.54 -5.59 19.47
C GLN A 182 2.89 -6.80 18.81
N LEU A 183 3.46 -7.32 17.73
CA LEU A 183 2.93 -8.46 17.00
C LEU A 183 3.01 -9.75 17.84
N ASP A 184 4.15 -9.99 18.49
CA ASP A 184 4.38 -11.14 19.39
C ASP A 184 3.35 -11.20 20.52
N ARG A 185 2.98 -10.04 21.07
CA ARG A 185 2.00 -9.94 22.15
C ARG A 185 0.55 -10.10 21.70
N CYS A 186 0.26 -9.81 20.43
CA CYS A 186 -1.11 -9.66 19.97
C CYS A 186 -1.67 -10.92 19.30
N SER A 187 -0.87 -11.98 19.14
CA SER A 187 -1.26 -13.24 18.51
C SER A 187 -0.58 -14.44 19.14
N ASP A 188 -1.07 -15.66 18.86
CA ASP A 188 -0.43 -16.91 19.31
C ASP A 188 0.82 -17.27 18.49
N TRP A 189 1.16 -16.46 17.48
CA TRP A 189 2.31 -16.64 16.61
C TRP A 189 3.51 -15.89 17.16
N PRO A 190 4.59 -16.56 17.61
CA PRO A 190 5.81 -15.90 18.06
C PRO A 190 6.42 -15.07 16.92
N VAL A 191 6.79 -13.83 17.24
CA VAL A 191 7.36 -12.88 16.27
C VAL A 191 8.73 -12.43 16.72
N ALA A 192 9.72 -12.54 15.84
CA ALA A 192 11.10 -12.12 16.09
C ALA A 192 11.72 -11.45 14.86
N LEU A 193 12.78 -10.67 15.06
CA LEU A 193 13.63 -10.21 13.96
C LEU A 193 14.45 -11.37 13.40
N LEU A 194 14.56 -11.43 12.07
CA LEU A 194 15.42 -12.38 11.38
C LEU A 194 16.90 -12.06 11.67
N GLY A 195 17.65 -13.06 12.16
CA GLY A 195 19.09 -12.97 12.34
C GLY A 195 19.89 -13.33 11.07
N GLU A 196 21.22 -13.27 11.15
CA GLU A 196 22.13 -13.55 10.02
C GLU A 196 22.04 -15.00 9.50
N GLU A 197 21.84 -15.97 10.42
CA GLU A 197 21.60 -17.38 10.10
C GLU A 197 20.39 -17.87 10.90
N GLN A 198 19.28 -18.15 10.20
CA GLN A 198 18.06 -18.61 10.84
C GLN A 198 17.60 -19.95 10.27
N THR A 199 17.31 -20.90 11.16
CA THR A 199 16.56 -22.11 10.82
C THR A 199 15.09 -21.87 11.07
N PHE A 200 14.24 -22.20 10.10
CA PHE A 200 12.80 -21.99 10.23
C PHE A 200 12.08 -23.21 10.79
N ALA A 201 11.21 -22.96 11.77
CA ALA A 201 10.23 -23.91 12.25
C ALA A 201 8.82 -23.39 11.96
N ALA A 202 7.90 -24.31 11.67
CA ALA A 202 6.49 -23.97 11.48
C ALA A 202 5.93 -23.22 12.70
N GLY A 203 4.94 -22.36 12.48
CA GLY A 203 4.27 -21.63 13.55
C GLY A 203 4.99 -20.36 13.98
N GLN A 204 5.97 -19.86 13.22
CA GLN A 204 6.77 -18.68 13.58
C GLN A 204 6.65 -17.56 12.54
N VAL A 205 6.82 -16.33 13.00
CA VAL A 205 6.92 -15.13 12.16
C VAL A 205 8.30 -14.51 12.33
N TRP A 206 8.98 -14.28 11.20
CA TRP A 206 10.27 -13.60 11.17
C TRP A 206 10.13 -12.28 10.42
N MET A 207 10.38 -11.17 11.12
CA MET A 207 10.42 -9.87 10.48
C MET A 207 11.79 -9.61 9.87
N VAL A 208 11.76 -9.14 8.63
CA VAL A 208 12.94 -8.84 7.83
C VAL A 208 12.96 -7.35 7.57
N SER A 209 14.13 -6.74 7.75
CA SER A 209 14.33 -5.35 7.35
C SER A 209 14.06 -5.17 5.85
N SER A 210 13.31 -4.12 5.49
CA SER A 210 12.95 -3.83 4.10
C SER A 210 14.14 -3.49 3.20
N GLU A 211 15.29 -3.20 3.78
CA GLU A 211 16.52 -2.86 3.05
C GLU A 211 17.39 -4.08 2.74
N SER A 212 16.98 -5.26 3.23
CA SER A 212 17.82 -6.44 3.18
C SER A 212 17.40 -7.41 2.09
N ARG A 213 18.39 -8.12 1.56
CA ARG A 213 18.20 -9.14 0.56
C ARG A 213 18.27 -10.49 1.25
N ILE A 214 17.18 -11.24 1.16
CA ILE A 214 17.15 -12.61 1.65
C ILE A 214 17.51 -13.55 0.52
N GLU A 215 18.47 -14.44 0.76
CA GLU A 215 18.74 -15.56 -0.13
C GLU A 215 18.39 -16.86 0.60
N MET A 216 17.63 -17.72 -0.08
CA MET A 216 17.28 -19.05 0.41
C MET A 216 18.02 -20.07 -0.43
N ASP A 217 18.83 -20.91 0.20
CA ASP A 217 19.52 -22.00 -0.49
C ASP A 217 18.64 -23.24 -0.67
N ALA A 218 19.16 -24.24 -1.40
CA ALA A 218 18.43 -25.46 -1.72
C ALA A 218 18.10 -26.32 -0.50
N ASP A 219 18.78 -26.08 0.63
CA ASP A 219 18.57 -26.77 1.90
C ASP A 219 17.57 -26.00 2.80
N GLY A 220 17.01 -24.88 2.32
CA GLY A 220 16.03 -24.07 3.02
C GLY A 220 16.62 -23.13 4.07
N VAL A 221 17.94 -22.96 4.10
CA VAL A 221 18.61 -21.99 4.97
C VAL A 221 18.47 -20.60 4.36
N VAL A 222 18.01 -19.66 5.17
CA VAL A 222 17.92 -18.26 4.80
C VAL A 222 19.12 -17.48 5.35
N ARG A 223 19.77 -16.73 4.45
CA ARG A 223 20.83 -15.77 4.76
C ARG A 223 20.38 -14.35 4.43
N HIS A 224 20.80 -13.40 5.25
CA HIS A 224 20.41 -11.99 5.25
C HIS A 224 21.61 -11.07 5.09
#